data_AF-A0A936CX89-F1
#
_entry.id   AF-A0A936CX89-F1
#
_cell.length_a   1.000
_cell.length_b   1.000
_cell.length_c   1.000
_cell.angle_alpha   90.00
_cell.angle_beta   90.00
_cell.angle_gamma   90.00
#
_symmetry.space_group_name_H-M   'P 1'
#
loop_
_entity.id
_entity.type
_entity.pdbx_description
1 polymer ?
#
loop_
_entity_poly.entity_id
_entity_poly.type
_entity_poly.pdbx_seq_one_letter_code
_entity_poly.pdbx_strand_id
1 'polypeptide(L)'
;MNSCCFARSMAANRCLTHRATVLLAALLFAFAAALPFPIPAHEGEDHGTPEPVTVAAPGEKLLVASGGGSVFEAVLKYRPFAPGEAVAVTLYLVSAETNRPLADATVNATLSEGDRSTAVAFAPKSGGPFGAYSATVTAETAAPMSWLFDVTAGAESDLIGVTGFQASPPEPASPVGKSAPHRDGKALPRLAMWVAVGALSLTIAFAAGRLTTRGRASA
;
A
#
# COMPACT_ATOMS: atom_id res chain seq x y z
N MET A 1 42.96 -63.12 59.88
CA MET A 1 42.70 -61.68 60.12
C MET A 1 42.03 -61.07 58.90
N ASN A 2 40.84 -60.50 59.13
CA ASN A 2 40.20 -59.33 58.53
C ASN A 2 40.01 -59.21 56.99
N SER A 3 38.86 -59.74 56.55
CA SER A 3 37.72 -59.04 55.91
C SER A 3 37.82 -57.52 55.63
N CYS A 4 37.39 -57.09 54.43
CA CYS A 4 36.13 -56.33 54.17
C CYS A 4 36.17 -55.30 53.01
N CYS A 5 35.14 -55.46 52.16
CA CYS A 5 34.28 -54.43 51.55
C CYS A 5 34.80 -53.50 50.43
N PHE A 6 34.29 -53.70 49.21
CA PHE A 6 33.68 -52.63 48.40
C PHE A 6 32.82 -53.23 47.27
N ALA A 7 31.49 -53.23 47.43
CA ALA A 7 30.53 -53.23 46.31
C ALA A 7 29.09 -53.20 46.84
N ARG A 8 28.50 -52.00 46.98
CA ARG A 8 27.04 -51.82 46.99
C ARG A 8 26.70 -50.34 46.81
N SER A 9 26.48 -49.91 45.57
CA SER A 9 25.58 -48.78 45.28
C SER A 9 25.33 -48.66 43.77
N MET A 10 24.41 -49.46 43.21
CA MET A 10 23.84 -49.23 41.86
C MET A 10 22.46 -49.91 41.71
N ALA A 11 21.56 -49.80 42.69
CA ALA A 11 20.22 -50.40 42.58
C ALA A 11 19.06 -49.42 42.83
N ALA A 12 19.30 -48.16 43.23
CA ALA A 12 18.22 -47.25 43.62
C ALA A 12 17.75 -46.28 42.52
N ASN A 13 18.53 -46.03 41.45
CA ASN A 13 18.19 -44.97 40.48
C ASN A 13 17.38 -45.40 39.26
N ARG A 14 17.10 -46.69 39.05
CA ARG A 14 16.31 -47.16 37.90
C ARG A 14 14.79 -47.07 38.10
N CYS A 15 14.32 -46.85 39.33
CA CYS A 15 12.89 -46.85 39.66
C CYS A 15 12.22 -45.48 39.47
N LEU A 16 12.98 -44.38 39.61
CA LEU A 16 12.45 -43.02 39.51
C LEU A 16 12.27 -42.53 38.06
N THR A 17 13.21 -42.88 37.17
CA THR A 17 13.14 -42.48 35.76
C THR A 17 11.97 -43.14 35.04
N HIS A 18 11.71 -44.42 35.30
CA HIS A 18 10.61 -45.15 34.68
C HIS A 18 9.22 -44.61 35.07
N ARG A 19 9.06 -44.10 36.30
CA ARG A 19 7.81 -43.48 36.74
C ARG A 19 7.58 -42.11 36.11
N ALA A 20 8.65 -41.31 35.96
CA ALA A 20 8.58 -40.00 35.31
C ALA A 20 8.23 -40.11 33.81
N THR A 21 8.79 -41.11 33.09
CA THR A 21 8.48 -41.31 31.67
C THR A 21 7.05 -41.74 31.44
N VAL A 22 6.49 -42.60 32.31
CA VAL A 22 5.09 -43.03 32.22
C VAL A 22 4.14 -41.86 32.49
N LEU A 23 4.44 -41.01 33.47
CA LEU A 23 3.65 -39.80 33.76
C LEU A 23 3.70 -38.78 32.62
N LEU A 24 4.87 -38.55 32.03
CA LEU A 24 5.00 -37.64 30.87
C LEU A 24 4.25 -38.18 29.64
N ALA A 25 4.35 -39.48 29.37
CA ALA A 25 3.63 -40.12 28.27
C ALA A 25 2.10 -40.03 28.47
N ALA A 26 1.61 -40.23 29.70
CA ALA A 26 0.19 -40.07 30.03
C ALA A 26 -0.28 -38.62 29.88
N LEU A 27 0.54 -37.63 30.27
CA LEU A 27 0.22 -36.21 30.11
C LEU A 27 0.14 -35.81 28.63
N LEU A 28 1.09 -36.27 27.81
CA LEU A 28 1.11 -36.00 26.37
C LEU A 28 -0.07 -36.65 25.65
N PHE A 29 -0.44 -37.88 26.05
CA PHE A 29 -1.61 -38.56 25.50
C PHE A 29 -2.92 -37.86 25.89
N ALA A 30 -3.03 -37.38 27.13
CA ALA A 30 -4.17 -36.58 27.56
C ALA A 30 -4.27 -35.24 26.82
N PHE A 31 -3.14 -34.59 26.53
CA PHE A 31 -3.11 -33.34 25.75
C PHE A 31 -3.49 -33.56 24.28
N ALA A 32 -3.04 -34.66 23.68
CA ALA A 32 -3.37 -35.01 22.29
C ALA A 32 -4.85 -35.39 22.12
N ALA A 33 -5.49 -35.95 23.15
CA ALA A 33 -6.90 -36.33 23.11
C ALA A 33 -7.87 -35.16 23.42
N ALA A 34 -7.37 -34.01 23.88
CA ALA A 34 -8.20 -32.94 24.44
C ALA A 34 -8.65 -31.86 23.46
N LEU A 35 -8.32 -31.89 22.16
CA LEU A 35 -8.69 -30.80 21.26
C LEU A 35 -9.15 -31.28 19.88
N PRO A 36 -10.47 -31.32 19.68
CA PRO A 36 -11.05 -30.64 18.53
C PRO A 36 -12.18 -29.74 19.03
N PHE A 37 -11.85 -28.66 19.72
CA PHE A 37 -12.79 -27.54 19.75
C PHE A 37 -12.66 -26.85 18.40
N PRO A 38 -13.74 -26.74 17.61
CA PRO A 38 -13.72 -25.86 16.45
C PRO A 38 -13.48 -24.45 17.01
N ILE A 39 -12.26 -23.95 16.82
CA ILE A 39 -12.02 -22.52 16.89
C ILE A 39 -12.90 -21.97 15.78
N PRO A 40 -13.89 -21.10 16.05
CA PRO A 40 -14.48 -20.31 15.00
C PRO A 40 -13.36 -19.41 14.48
N ALA A 41 -12.60 -19.92 13.50
CA ALA A 41 -11.96 -19.07 12.54
C ALA A 41 -13.11 -18.22 12.00
N HIS A 42 -13.06 -16.92 12.23
CA HIS A 42 -14.09 -15.97 11.84
C HIS A 42 -14.40 -16.18 10.36
N GLU A 43 -15.42 -16.98 10.11
CA GLU A 43 -15.83 -17.44 8.80
C GLU A 43 -16.57 -16.28 8.19
N GLY A 44 -15.90 -15.57 7.29
CA GLY A 44 -16.44 -14.58 6.37
C GLY A 44 -17.52 -13.70 6.96
N GLU A 45 -17.13 -12.63 7.65
CA GLU A 45 -18.03 -11.48 7.79
C GLU A 45 -18.49 -11.15 6.36
N ASP A 46 -19.80 -11.27 6.12
CA ASP A 46 -20.39 -10.96 4.83
C ASP A 46 -20.09 -9.48 4.56
N HIS A 47 -19.21 -9.23 3.59
CA HIS A 47 -18.85 -7.88 3.19
C HIS A 47 -19.93 -7.20 2.34
N GLY A 48 -21.11 -7.82 2.24
CA GLY A 48 -22.21 -7.36 1.41
C GLY A 48 -21.86 -7.49 -0.07
N THR A 49 -22.89 -7.43 -0.91
CA THR A 49 -22.66 -7.21 -2.34
C THR A 49 -22.03 -5.82 -2.49
N PRO A 50 -20.87 -5.67 -3.15
CA PRO A 50 -20.26 -4.35 -3.32
C PRO A 50 -21.27 -3.43 -4.00
N GLU A 51 -21.65 -2.35 -3.33
CA GLU A 51 -22.42 -1.31 -4.00
C GLU A 51 -21.63 -0.83 -5.23
N PRO A 52 -22.31 -0.44 -6.32
CA PRO A 52 -21.63 0.07 -7.51
C PRO A 52 -20.73 1.26 -7.15
N VAL A 53 -19.42 1.02 -7.12
CA VAL A 53 -18.44 2.05 -6.83
C VAL A 53 -18.16 2.83 -8.09
N THR A 54 -18.08 4.16 -7.98
CA THR A 54 -17.71 5.02 -9.09
C THR A 54 -16.26 4.73 -9.50
N VAL A 55 -16.10 4.08 -10.66
CA VAL A 55 -14.79 3.88 -11.30
C VAL A 55 -14.52 5.04 -12.25
N ALA A 56 -13.24 5.40 -12.41
CA ALA A 56 -12.86 6.46 -13.33
C ALA A 56 -13.30 6.16 -14.77
N ALA A 57 -13.96 7.13 -15.42
CA ALA A 57 -14.34 7.03 -16.81
C ALA A 57 -13.11 7.18 -17.73
N PRO A 58 -13.12 6.64 -18.96
CA PRO A 58 -12.06 6.87 -19.93
C PRO A 58 -11.82 8.37 -20.15
N GLY A 59 -10.59 8.83 -19.93
CA GLY A 59 -10.21 10.25 -20.06
C GLY A 59 -10.33 11.08 -18.77
N GLU A 60 -10.82 10.49 -17.67
CA GLU A 60 -10.82 11.14 -16.35
C GLU A 60 -9.40 11.22 -15.78
N LYS A 61 -9.08 12.38 -15.18
CA LYS A 61 -7.76 12.61 -14.55
C LYS A 61 -7.64 11.76 -13.29
N LEU A 62 -6.68 10.84 -13.27
CA LEU A 62 -6.32 10.09 -12.08
C LEU A 62 -5.26 10.82 -11.27
N LEU A 63 -5.40 10.74 -9.95
CA LEU A 63 -4.39 11.10 -8.97
C LEU A 63 -3.50 9.89 -8.70
N VAL A 64 -2.26 10.17 -8.32
CA VAL A 64 -1.23 9.16 -8.10
C VAL A 64 -0.50 9.47 -6.81
N ALA A 65 -0.33 8.45 -5.99
CA ALA A 65 0.57 8.44 -4.84
C ALA A 65 1.51 7.24 -4.96
N SER A 66 2.74 7.34 -4.46
CA SER A 66 3.73 6.28 -4.58
C SER A 66 4.58 6.14 -3.34
N GLY A 67 5.17 4.97 -3.16
CA GLY A 67 6.08 4.65 -2.07
C GLY A 67 6.93 3.44 -2.46
N GLY A 68 8.03 3.24 -1.73
CA GLY A 68 8.92 2.10 -1.92
C GLY A 68 9.30 1.52 -0.57
N GLY A 69 9.38 0.20 -0.53
CA GLY A 69 9.98 -0.54 0.57
C GLY A 69 11.40 -0.99 0.22
N SER A 70 11.86 -2.06 0.86
CA SER A 70 13.21 -2.60 0.64
C SER A 70 13.31 -3.48 -0.62
N VAL A 71 12.22 -4.15 -0.99
CA VAL A 71 12.19 -5.13 -2.10
C VAL A 71 11.12 -4.81 -3.15
N PHE A 72 10.08 -4.06 -2.78
CA PHE A 72 8.97 -3.72 -3.67
C PHE A 72 8.73 -2.21 -3.77
N GLU A 73 8.17 -1.78 -4.91
CA GLU A 73 7.65 -0.44 -5.11
C GLU A 73 6.15 -0.46 -5.36
N ALA A 74 5.47 0.59 -4.90
CA ALA A 74 4.03 0.73 -4.95
C ALA A 74 3.62 2.04 -5.63
N VAL A 75 2.64 1.94 -6.53
CA VAL A 75 1.96 3.09 -7.12
C VAL A 75 0.46 2.95 -6.91
N LEU A 76 -0.14 3.85 -6.15
CA LEU A 76 -1.57 3.92 -5.92
C LEU A 76 -2.20 4.94 -6.87
N LYS A 77 -3.21 4.51 -7.64
CA LYS A 77 -4.00 5.36 -8.53
C LYS A 77 -5.45 5.43 -8.07
N TYR A 78 -6.03 6.62 -8.11
CA TYR A 78 -7.40 6.87 -7.68
C TYR A 78 -7.97 8.10 -8.40
N ARG A 79 -9.30 8.17 -8.52
CA ARG A 79 -9.98 9.37 -9.03
C ARG A 79 -10.01 10.46 -7.93
N PRO A 80 -10.13 11.75 -8.28
CA PRO A 80 -10.64 12.76 -7.38
C PRO A 80 -11.96 12.30 -6.73
N PHE A 81 -12.12 12.53 -5.43
CA PHE A 81 -13.28 12.11 -4.65
C PHE A 81 -13.58 13.12 -3.53
N ALA A 82 -14.83 13.19 -3.09
CA ALA A 82 -15.24 13.97 -1.92
C ALA A 82 -15.15 13.15 -0.62
N PRO A 83 -14.94 13.77 0.56
CA PRO A 83 -15.03 13.05 1.83
C PRO A 83 -16.39 12.34 1.98
N GLY A 84 -16.38 11.11 2.48
CA GLY A 84 -17.54 10.23 2.61
C GLY A 84 -17.94 9.50 1.31
N GLU A 85 -17.28 9.78 0.18
CA GLU A 85 -17.47 9.04 -1.08
C GLU A 85 -16.69 7.73 -1.06
N ALA A 86 -17.36 6.62 -1.41
CA ALA A 86 -16.69 5.36 -1.69
C ALA A 86 -15.93 5.46 -3.02
N VAL A 87 -14.60 5.30 -2.96
CA VAL A 87 -13.72 5.41 -4.12
C VAL A 87 -12.97 4.11 -4.37
N ALA A 88 -12.95 3.69 -5.64
CA ALA A 88 -12.10 2.59 -6.08
C ALA A 88 -10.65 3.06 -6.19
N VAL A 89 -9.75 2.37 -5.50
CA VAL A 89 -8.30 2.60 -5.57
C VAL A 89 -7.64 1.41 -6.25
N THR A 90 -6.63 1.67 -7.07
CA THR A 90 -5.82 0.62 -7.72
C THR A 90 -4.37 0.76 -7.31
N LEU A 91 -3.84 -0.25 -6.65
CA LEU A 91 -2.42 -0.39 -6.30
C LEU A 91 -1.72 -1.18 -7.40
N TYR A 92 -0.59 -0.67 -7.88
CA TYR A 92 0.33 -1.39 -8.75
C TYR A 92 1.59 -1.72 -7.96
N LEU A 93 1.96 -3.00 -7.93
CA LEU A 93 3.15 -3.49 -7.25
C LEU A 93 4.17 -4.01 -8.26
N VAL A 94 5.43 -3.60 -8.07
CA VAL A 94 6.57 -4.06 -8.87
C VAL A 94 7.76 -4.40 -7.97
N SER A 95 8.60 -5.31 -8.45
CA SER A 95 9.89 -5.61 -7.82
C SER A 95 10.80 -4.40 -7.99
N ALA A 96 11.41 -3.92 -6.90
CA ALA A 96 12.33 -2.78 -6.94
C ALA A 96 13.60 -3.11 -7.76
N GLU A 97 14.04 -4.37 -7.75
CA GLU A 97 15.21 -4.81 -8.50
C GLU A 97 14.93 -4.91 -10.01
N THR A 98 13.81 -5.54 -10.38
CA THR A 98 13.57 -5.95 -11.77
C THR A 98 12.54 -5.09 -12.49
N ASN A 99 11.81 -4.23 -11.78
CA ASN A 99 10.64 -3.49 -12.26
C ASN A 99 9.54 -4.39 -12.86
N ARG A 100 9.55 -5.69 -12.52
CA ARG A 100 8.55 -6.64 -12.98
C ARG A 100 7.30 -6.53 -12.09
N PRO A 101 6.09 -6.58 -12.67
CA PRO A 101 4.87 -6.58 -11.88
C PRO A 101 4.78 -7.82 -10.96
N LEU A 102 4.33 -7.61 -9.73
CA LEU A 102 4.13 -8.68 -8.75
C LEU A 102 2.75 -9.31 -8.89
N ALA A 103 2.66 -10.46 -9.54
CA ALA A 103 1.45 -11.28 -9.51
C ALA A 103 1.31 -12.01 -8.16
N ASP A 104 0.07 -12.30 -7.77
CA ASP A 104 -0.28 -13.19 -6.65
C ASP A 104 0.31 -12.83 -5.28
N ALA A 105 0.57 -11.54 -5.04
CA ALA A 105 0.96 -11.03 -3.73
C ALA A 105 -0.26 -10.95 -2.79
N THR A 106 -0.05 -11.29 -1.53
CA THR A 106 -0.99 -10.95 -0.46
C THR A 106 -0.73 -9.50 -0.05
N VAL A 107 -1.77 -8.66 -0.11
CA VAL A 107 -1.68 -7.23 0.19
C VAL A 107 -2.66 -6.87 1.30
N ASN A 108 -2.13 -6.64 2.49
CA ASN A 108 -2.86 -6.05 3.59
C ASN A 108 -2.52 -4.57 3.67
N ALA A 109 -3.50 -3.70 3.90
CA ALA A 109 -3.27 -2.28 3.97
C ALA A 109 -3.94 -1.66 5.19
N THR A 110 -3.33 -0.62 5.74
CA THR A 110 -3.96 0.26 6.73
C THR A 110 -3.98 1.68 6.18
N LEU A 111 -5.16 2.29 6.14
CA LEU A 111 -5.35 3.71 5.84
C LEU A 111 -5.37 4.50 7.15
N SER A 112 -4.46 5.46 7.29
CA SER A 112 -4.42 6.38 8.43
C SER A 112 -5.04 7.73 8.06
N GLU A 113 -6.05 8.13 8.83
CA GLU A 113 -6.80 9.39 8.74
C GLU A 113 -6.66 10.19 10.04
N GLY A 114 -5.51 10.83 10.23
CA GLY A 114 -5.17 11.44 11.52
C GLY A 114 -5.05 10.38 12.61
N ASP A 115 -5.89 10.48 13.65
CA ASP A 115 -5.88 9.53 14.78
C ASP A 115 -6.66 8.23 14.50
N ARG A 116 -7.31 8.12 13.33
CA ARG A 116 -8.05 6.91 12.91
C ARG A 116 -7.21 6.05 11.98
N SER A 117 -7.34 4.73 12.13
CA SER A 117 -6.70 3.76 11.25
C SER A 117 -7.69 2.67 10.86
N THR A 118 -7.82 2.41 9.57
CA THR A 118 -8.78 1.46 9.00
C THR A 118 -8.04 0.40 8.21
N ALA A 119 -8.27 -0.87 8.53
CA ALA A 119 -7.75 -1.99 7.75
C ALA A 119 -8.51 -2.11 6.43
N VAL A 120 -7.79 -2.29 5.33
CA VAL A 120 -8.35 -2.41 3.98
C VAL A 120 -7.67 -3.58 3.29
N ALA A 121 -8.46 -4.54 2.83
CA ALA A 121 -7.98 -5.66 2.04
C ALA A 121 -7.92 -5.29 0.56
N PHE A 122 -6.77 -5.51 -0.07
CA PHE A 122 -6.61 -5.38 -1.51
C PHE A 122 -6.69 -6.75 -2.17
N ALA A 123 -7.50 -6.86 -3.21
CA ALA A 123 -7.63 -8.09 -4.01
C ALA A 123 -7.04 -7.88 -5.40
N PRO A 124 -6.56 -8.94 -6.09
CA PRO A 124 -6.17 -8.85 -7.49
C PRO A 124 -7.27 -8.21 -8.34
N LYS A 125 -6.91 -7.23 -9.17
CA LYS A 125 -7.88 -6.50 -10.00
C LYS A 125 -8.32 -7.35 -11.19
N SER A 126 -9.57 -7.82 -11.17
CA SER A 126 -10.14 -8.59 -12.28
C SER A 126 -10.09 -7.80 -13.60
N GLY A 127 -9.57 -8.43 -14.66
CA GLY A 127 -9.35 -7.81 -15.96
C GLY A 127 -8.27 -6.70 -16.00
N GLY A 128 -7.57 -6.45 -14.89
CA GLY A 128 -6.43 -5.54 -14.82
C GLY A 128 -5.12 -6.18 -15.31
N PRO A 129 -4.05 -5.38 -15.49
CA PRO A 129 -2.73 -5.92 -15.79
C PRO A 129 -2.17 -6.70 -14.58
N PHE A 130 -1.20 -7.57 -14.81
CA PHE A 130 -0.45 -8.21 -13.73
C PHE A 130 0.13 -7.17 -12.77
N GLY A 131 0.13 -7.49 -11.47
CA GLY A 131 0.57 -6.57 -10.43
C GLY A 131 -0.44 -5.49 -10.04
N ALA A 132 -1.65 -5.48 -10.63
CA ALA A 132 -2.72 -4.58 -10.20
C ALA A 132 -3.61 -5.23 -9.14
N TYR A 133 -3.80 -4.52 -8.04
CA TYR A 133 -4.69 -4.86 -6.95
C TYR A 133 -5.68 -3.71 -6.75
N SER A 134 -6.90 -4.01 -6.33
CA SER A 134 -7.94 -3.01 -6.10
C SER A 134 -8.62 -3.19 -4.76
N ALA A 135 -9.02 -2.06 -4.19
CA ALA A 135 -9.88 -1.99 -3.02
C ALA A 135 -10.88 -0.84 -3.21
N THR A 136 -11.94 -0.87 -2.40
CA THR A 136 -12.87 0.25 -2.25
C THR A 136 -12.66 0.83 -0.87
N VAL A 137 -12.56 2.15 -0.79
CA VAL A 137 -12.30 2.87 0.45
C VAL A 137 -13.25 4.04 0.58
N THR A 138 -13.67 4.33 1.81
CA THR A 138 -14.42 5.53 2.13
C THR A 138 -13.57 6.30 3.13
N ALA A 139 -13.07 7.46 2.71
CA ALA A 139 -12.33 8.36 3.60
C ALA A 139 -13.27 9.45 4.10
N GLU A 140 -13.37 9.60 5.41
CA GLU A 140 -14.33 10.51 6.05
C GLU A 140 -13.83 11.96 6.07
N THR A 141 -12.55 12.19 5.78
CA THR A 141 -11.92 13.51 5.89
C THR A 141 -11.21 13.93 4.61
N ALA A 142 -11.03 15.25 4.45
CA ALA A 142 -10.23 15.83 3.38
C ALA A 142 -8.76 16.04 3.74
N ALA A 143 -8.35 15.69 4.96
CA ALA A 143 -6.97 15.84 5.40
C ALA A 143 -6.04 14.90 4.60
N PRO A 144 -4.75 15.23 4.45
CA PRO A 144 -3.78 14.30 3.89
C PRO A 144 -3.73 13.00 4.71
N MET A 145 -3.80 11.88 4.01
CA MET A 145 -3.80 10.55 4.57
C MET A 145 -2.55 9.79 4.13
N SER A 146 -2.25 8.72 4.86
CA SER A 146 -1.17 7.81 4.54
C SER A 146 -1.64 6.37 4.53
N TRP A 147 -1.04 5.57 3.68
CA TRP A 147 -1.20 4.14 3.61
C TRP A 147 0.06 3.45 4.15
N LEU A 148 -0.15 2.37 4.88
CA LEU A 148 0.88 1.37 5.15
C LEU A 148 0.44 0.05 4.51
N PHE A 149 1.22 -0.43 3.55
CA PHE A 149 0.99 -1.71 2.89
C PHE A 149 1.95 -2.76 3.45
N ASP A 150 1.41 -3.88 3.89
CA ASP A 150 2.13 -5.12 4.18
C ASP A 150 1.94 -6.06 2.98
N VAL A 151 3.03 -6.26 2.25
CA VAL A 151 3.04 -7.00 0.99
C VAL A 151 3.87 -8.26 1.17
N THR A 152 3.31 -9.40 0.83
CA THR A 152 4.02 -10.68 0.81
C THR A 152 3.88 -11.33 -0.56
N ALA A 153 5.00 -11.65 -1.20
CA ALA A 153 5.05 -12.34 -2.49
C ALA A 153 6.08 -13.49 -2.41
N GLY A 154 5.59 -14.74 -2.45
CA GLY A 154 6.45 -15.91 -2.27
C GLY A 154 7.13 -15.92 -0.90
N ALA A 155 8.46 -15.84 -0.88
CA ALA A 155 9.27 -15.82 0.35
C ALA A 155 9.68 -14.40 0.78
N GLU A 156 9.32 -13.39 0.00
CA GLU A 156 9.66 -11.99 0.25
C GLU A 156 8.49 -11.25 0.89
N SER A 157 8.80 -10.35 1.82
CA SER A 157 7.83 -9.50 2.49
C SER A 157 8.40 -8.09 2.63
N ASP A 158 7.53 -7.09 2.53
CA ASP A 158 7.90 -5.68 2.61
C ASP A 158 6.82 -4.84 3.27
N LEU A 159 7.24 -3.75 3.91
CA LEU A 159 6.35 -2.71 4.44
C LEU A 159 6.55 -1.42 3.65
N ILE A 160 5.50 -0.97 2.97
CA ILE A 160 5.56 0.19 2.08
C ILE A 160 4.65 1.30 2.60
N GLY A 161 5.25 2.44 2.94
CA GLY A 161 4.51 3.66 3.26
C GLY A 161 4.22 4.47 2.00
N VAL A 162 2.96 4.87 1.80
CA VAL A 162 2.55 5.78 0.73
C VAL A 162 1.83 6.99 1.34
N THR A 163 2.29 8.19 1.03
CA THR A 163 1.67 9.45 1.49
C THR A 163 1.06 10.21 0.32
N GLY A 164 0.23 11.22 0.62
CA GLY A 164 -0.37 12.08 -0.41
C GLY A 164 -1.70 11.57 -0.97
N PHE A 165 -2.27 10.51 -0.38
CA PHE A 165 -3.67 10.16 -0.59
C PHE A 165 -4.54 11.22 0.10
N GLN A 166 -5.42 11.90 -0.62
CA GLN A 166 -6.27 12.94 -0.06
C GLN A 166 -7.55 13.09 -0.86
N ALA A 167 -8.66 13.42 -0.19
CA ALA A 167 -9.87 13.81 -0.87
C ALA A 167 -9.62 15.10 -1.66
N SER A 168 -10.13 15.14 -2.87
CA SER A 168 -10.04 16.28 -3.77
C SER A 168 -11.24 16.18 -4.69
N PRO A 169 -12.27 17.04 -4.54
CA PRO A 169 -13.47 16.94 -5.33
C PRO A 169 -13.16 16.96 -6.84
N PRO A 170 -13.90 16.21 -7.66
CA PRO A 170 -13.78 16.31 -9.11
C PRO A 170 -13.94 17.76 -9.57
N GLU A 171 -13.12 18.18 -10.54
CA GLU A 171 -13.29 19.49 -11.15
C GLU A 171 -14.65 19.52 -11.86
N PRO A 172 -15.47 20.57 -11.68
CA PRO A 172 -16.74 20.67 -12.38
C PRO A 172 -16.49 20.59 -13.88
N ALA A 173 -17.26 19.72 -14.55
CA ALA A 173 -17.16 19.57 -15.99
C ALA A 173 -17.25 20.95 -16.64
N SER A 174 -16.19 21.33 -17.37
CA SER A 174 -16.24 22.53 -18.21
C SER A 174 -17.49 22.43 -19.07
N PRO A 175 -18.36 23.45 -19.13
CA PRO A 175 -19.54 23.37 -19.95
C PRO A 175 -19.07 23.06 -21.36
N VAL A 176 -19.51 21.91 -21.90
CA VAL A 176 -19.35 21.58 -23.31
C VAL A 176 -19.90 22.78 -24.07
N GLY A 177 -18.98 23.58 -24.61
CA GLY A 177 -19.34 24.69 -25.47
C GLY A 177 -20.14 24.07 -26.60
N LYS A 178 -21.45 24.31 -26.62
CA LYS A 178 -22.28 24.03 -27.79
C LYS A 178 -21.52 24.62 -28.96
N SER A 179 -21.02 23.75 -29.84
CA SER A 179 -20.34 24.17 -31.05
C SER A 179 -21.24 25.21 -31.71
N ALA A 180 -20.76 26.45 -31.78
CA ALA A 180 -21.49 27.51 -32.45
C ALA A 180 -21.79 27.02 -33.88
N PRO A 181 -23.00 27.28 -34.42
CA PRO A 181 -23.34 26.81 -35.74
C PRO A 181 -22.31 27.34 -36.74
N HIS A 182 -21.79 26.41 -37.55
CA HIS A 182 -20.86 26.64 -38.63
C HIS A 182 -21.41 27.74 -39.53
N ARG A 183 -20.84 28.95 -39.44
CA ARG A 183 -21.19 30.07 -40.30
C ARG A 183 -20.43 29.91 -41.61
N ASP A 184 -21.08 29.25 -42.57
CA ASP A 184 -20.69 29.31 -43.97
C ASP A 184 -20.72 30.76 -44.45
N GLY A 185 -19.58 31.25 -44.93
CA GLY A 185 -19.43 32.62 -45.42
C GLY A 185 -18.11 32.81 -46.13
N LYS A 186 -18.13 32.62 -47.46
CA LYS A 186 -17.00 32.85 -48.37
C LYS A 186 -16.62 34.34 -48.43
N ALA A 187 -15.31 34.58 -48.66
CA ALA A 187 -14.63 35.79 -49.17
C ALA A 187 -14.52 36.98 -48.19
N LEU A 188 -13.40 37.73 -48.07
CA LEU A 188 -12.08 37.82 -48.74
C LEU A 188 -11.17 38.71 -47.82
N PRO A 189 -9.86 38.90 -48.13
CA PRO A 189 -8.81 39.17 -47.15
C PRO A 189 -8.66 40.65 -46.80
N ARG A 190 -8.15 40.92 -45.60
CA ARG A 190 -7.42 42.16 -45.30
C ARG A 190 -6.09 41.82 -44.62
N LEU A 191 -5.04 41.89 -45.42
CA LEU A 191 -3.69 42.22 -44.95
C LEU A 191 -3.76 43.55 -44.18
N ALA A 192 -3.12 43.59 -43.00
CA ALA A 192 -2.12 44.59 -42.59
C ALA A 192 -2.18 44.88 -41.08
N MET A 193 -0.97 44.91 -40.46
CA MET A 193 -0.61 45.45 -39.14
C MET A 193 -1.23 44.71 -37.94
N TRP A 194 -0.47 44.15 -37.00
CA TRP A 194 0.60 44.80 -36.24
C TRP A 194 1.76 43.85 -35.90
N VAL A 195 2.96 44.39 -36.09
CA VAL A 195 4.24 43.87 -35.63
C VAL A 195 4.47 44.34 -34.19
N ALA A 196 5.18 43.50 -33.42
CA ALA A 196 5.89 43.77 -32.16
C ALA A 196 5.04 43.96 -30.89
N VAL A 197 5.20 43.03 -29.94
CA VAL A 197 5.94 43.18 -28.66
C VAL A 197 5.78 41.86 -27.90
N GLY A 198 6.87 41.25 -27.46
CA GLY A 198 6.80 40.08 -26.56
C GLY A 198 7.93 39.06 -26.61
N ALA A 199 9.02 39.30 -27.36
CA ALA A 199 10.25 38.52 -27.24
C ALA A 199 11.24 39.23 -26.29
N LEU A 200 10.93 39.25 -24.99
CA LEU A 200 11.89 39.62 -23.94
C LEU A 200 11.39 39.20 -22.55
N SER A 201 11.53 37.92 -22.18
CA SER A 201 11.41 37.45 -20.80
C SER A 201 12.12 36.11 -20.62
N LEU A 202 13.41 36.07 -20.96
CA LEU A 202 14.24 34.89 -20.73
C LEU A 202 15.68 35.31 -20.36
N THR A 203 15.82 35.96 -19.19
CA THR A 203 17.06 36.04 -18.39
C THR A 203 16.76 36.86 -17.14
N ILE A 204 16.64 36.23 -15.97
CA ILE A 204 17.05 36.70 -14.62
C ILE A 204 16.62 35.59 -13.66
N ALA A 205 17.55 34.68 -13.31
CA ALA A 205 17.64 33.96 -12.03
C ALA A 205 18.77 32.91 -12.11
N PHE A 206 20.01 33.33 -12.40
CA PHE A 206 21.20 32.48 -12.19
C PHE A 206 22.44 33.30 -11.81
N ALA A 207 22.27 34.24 -10.87
CA ALA A 207 23.37 35.00 -10.30
C ALA A 207 23.06 35.49 -8.88
N ALA A 208 22.81 34.57 -7.94
CA ALA A 208 22.72 34.89 -6.51
C ALA A 208 22.97 33.65 -5.62
N GLY A 209 24.10 32.96 -5.81
CA GLY A 209 24.38 31.76 -5.00
C GLY A 209 25.84 31.32 -4.88
N ARG A 210 26.82 32.17 -5.23
CA ARG A 210 28.25 31.84 -5.06
C ARG A 210 29.03 32.93 -4.34
N LEU A 211 28.58 33.29 -3.14
CA LEU A 211 29.37 34.12 -2.23
C LEU A 211 28.93 33.94 -0.78
N THR A 212 28.96 32.71 -0.29
CA THR A 212 29.16 32.43 1.14
C THR A 212 30.01 31.19 1.29
N THR A 213 30.78 31.12 2.38
CA THR A 213 31.73 30.06 2.76
C THR A 213 33.09 30.03 2.05
N ARG A 214 33.91 31.05 2.28
CA ARG A 214 35.33 30.80 2.57
C ARG A 214 35.81 31.74 3.66
N GLY A 215 35.69 31.26 4.89
CA GLY A 215 36.16 31.96 6.08
C GLY A 215 36.46 30.98 7.20
N ARG A 216 37.77 30.80 7.43
CA ARG A 216 38.41 30.44 8.70
C ARG A 216 38.63 28.95 9.01
N ALA A 217 39.86 28.50 8.79
CA ALA A 217 40.60 27.63 9.69
C ALA A 217 42.10 27.86 9.50
N SER A 218 42.76 28.44 10.50
CA SER A 218 44.18 28.24 10.87
C SER A 218 44.54 29.20 12.02
N ALA A 219 44.59 28.63 13.22
CA ALA A 219 45.57 28.88 14.26
C ALA A 219 45.68 27.58 15.05
#